data_AF-A0A851YDF0-F1
#
_entry.id   AF-A0A851YDF0-F1
#
_cell.length_a   1.000
_cell.length_b   1.000
_cell.length_c   1.000
_cell.angle_alpha   90.00
_cell.angle_beta   90.00
_cell.angle_gamma   90.00
#
_symmetry.space_group_name_H-M   'P 1'
#
loop_
_entity.id
_entity.type
_entity.pdbx_description
1 polymer ?
#
loop_
_entity_poly.entity_id
_entity_poly.type
_entity_poly.pdbx_seq_one_letter_code
_entity_poly.pdbx_strand_id
1 'polypeptide(L)'
;GAAGDRSEQAVDQFLRSQRIEARDAAAVRWFHAANSKARAREAARSDVHMIEADVVLHGGQGGNGDPIMAHPPETDSDNTLQEWLKEIVSTDKGIKLDFKRYLRRKRFLYCLRS
;
A
#
# COMPACT_ATOMS: atom_id res chain seq x y z
N GLY A 1 -12.40 -6.20 19.27
CA GLY A 1 -12.52 -5.93 17.84
C GLY A 1 -12.02 -4.53 17.58
N ALA A 2 -10.99 -4.36 16.75
CA ALA A 2 -10.31 -3.07 16.58
C ALA A 2 -9.87 -2.84 15.12
N ALA A 3 -10.65 -3.35 14.17
CA ALA A 3 -10.43 -3.12 12.73
C ALA A 3 -11.53 -2.25 12.09
N GLY A 4 -12.66 -2.00 12.78
CA GLY A 4 -13.79 -1.24 12.25
C GLY A 4 -13.67 0.29 12.35
N ASP A 5 -12.71 0.81 13.09
CA ASP A 5 -12.75 2.22 13.53
C ASP A 5 -12.16 3.21 12.50
N ARG A 6 -11.12 2.82 11.75
CA ARG A 6 -10.42 3.75 10.83
C ARG A 6 -11.11 3.89 9.47
N SER A 7 -11.72 2.82 8.96
CA SER A 7 -12.45 2.86 7.69
C SER A 7 -13.70 3.71 7.80
N GLU A 8 -14.42 3.63 8.93
CA GLU A 8 -15.60 4.47 9.17
C GLU A 8 -15.24 5.95 9.32
N GLN A 9 -14.14 6.27 10.01
CA GLN A 9 -13.65 7.65 10.12
C GLN A 9 -13.25 8.27 8.77
N ALA A 10 -12.65 7.48 7.86
CA ALA A 10 -12.33 7.94 6.52
C ALA A 10 -13.61 8.23 5.71
N VAL A 11 -14.60 7.32 5.77
CA VAL A 11 -15.92 7.52 5.13
C VAL A 11 -16.60 8.78 5.66
N ASP A 12 -16.55 9.02 6.98
CA ASP A 12 -17.12 10.22 7.60
C ASP A 12 -16.44 11.52 7.13
N GLN A 13 -15.12 11.51 6.96
CA GLN A 13 -14.39 12.64 6.43
C GLN A 13 -14.77 12.93 4.96
N PHE A 14 -14.94 11.89 4.15
CA PHE A 14 -15.35 12.05 2.74
C PHE A 14 -16.80 12.53 2.61
N LEU A 15 -17.70 12.06 3.48
CA LEU A 15 -19.07 12.54 3.53
C LEU A 15 -19.14 14.02 3.93
N ARG A 16 -18.39 14.41 4.97
CA ARG A 16 -18.30 15.81 5.42
C ARG A 16 -17.72 16.75 4.36
N SER A 17 -16.83 16.25 3.52
CA SER A 17 -16.23 17.01 2.42
C SER A 17 -17.03 16.92 1.10
N GLN A 18 -18.23 16.31 1.12
CA GLN A 18 -19.10 16.11 -0.04
C GLN A 18 -18.42 15.37 -1.21
N ARG A 19 -17.43 14.52 -0.89
CA ARG A 19 -16.72 13.70 -1.89
C ARG A 19 -17.42 12.38 -2.17
N ILE A 20 -18.34 11.99 -1.29
CA ILE A 20 -19.24 10.85 -1.45
C ILE A 20 -20.67 11.28 -1.12
N GLU A 21 -21.64 10.81 -1.90
CA GLU A 21 -23.06 11.17 -1.78
C GLU A 21 -23.76 10.47 -0.61
N ALA A 22 -23.18 9.38 -0.10
CA ALA A 22 -23.74 8.58 0.99
C ALA A 22 -22.64 8.09 1.93
N ARG A 23 -22.98 7.88 3.21
CA ARG A 23 -22.09 7.31 4.26
C ARG A 23 -21.88 5.81 4.03
N ASP A 24 -21.39 5.46 2.84
CA ASP A 24 -21.20 4.10 2.39
C ASP A 24 -19.75 3.90 1.96
N ALA A 25 -19.08 2.93 2.58
CA ALA A 25 -17.73 2.53 2.20
C ALA A 25 -17.66 2.03 0.74
N ALA A 26 -18.78 1.56 0.17
CA ALA A 26 -18.89 1.19 -1.24
C ALA A 26 -18.89 2.40 -2.20
N ALA A 27 -19.20 3.61 -1.72
CA ALA A 27 -19.11 4.84 -2.51
C ALA A 27 -17.66 5.37 -2.60
N VAL A 28 -16.75 4.86 -1.75
CA VAL A 28 -15.32 5.18 -1.81
C VAL A 28 -14.72 4.46 -3.02
N ARG A 29 -14.15 5.22 -3.96
CA ARG A 29 -13.45 4.66 -5.14
C ARG A 29 -11.99 4.40 -4.76
N TRP A 30 -11.51 3.21 -5.08
CA TRP A 30 -10.17 2.74 -4.73
C TRP A 30 -9.32 2.53 -5.98
N PHE A 31 -8.07 2.97 -5.93
CA PHE A 31 -7.03 2.56 -6.88
C PHE A 31 -6.16 1.51 -6.20
N HIS A 32 -6.21 0.29 -6.71
CA HIS A 32 -5.48 -0.84 -6.14
C HIS A 32 -4.10 -1.02 -6.80
N ALA A 33 -3.14 -1.53 -6.01
CA ALA A 33 -1.80 -1.91 -6.45
C ALA A 33 -1.05 -0.78 -7.18
N ALA A 34 -1.02 0.43 -6.58
CA ALA A 34 -0.28 1.57 -7.11
C ALA A 34 1.24 1.46 -6.92
N ASN A 35 1.83 0.32 -7.29
CA ASN A 35 3.16 -0.08 -6.82
C ASN A 35 4.32 0.45 -7.67
N SER A 36 4.07 0.99 -8.87
CA SER A 36 5.10 1.57 -9.74
C SER A 36 4.99 3.09 -9.84
N LYS A 37 6.03 3.77 -10.35
CA LYS A 37 5.98 5.23 -10.59
C LYS A 37 4.84 5.61 -11.53
N ALA A 38 4.64 4.83 -12.57
CA ALA A 38 3.55 5.04 -13.54
C ALA A 38 2.18 4.91 -12.87
N ARG A 39 1.98 3.87 -12.06
CA ARG A 39 0.71 3.64 -11.36
C ARG A 39 0.45 4.68 -10.27
N ALA A 40 1.48 5.11 -9.53
CA ALA A 40 1.35 6.19 -8.56
C ALA A 40 0.90 7.50 -9.23
N ARG A 41 1.51 7.84 -10.37
CA ARG A 41 1.15 9.00 -11.20
C ARG A 41 -0.27 8.91 -11.75
N GLU A 42 -0.70 7.73 -12.17
CA GLU A 42 -2.05 7.47 -12.64
C GLU A 42 -3.05 7.63 -11.50
N ALA A 43 -2.77 7.02 -10.35
CA ALA A 43 -3.59 7.10 -9.15
C ALA A 43 -3.74 8.55 -8.66
N ALA A 44 -2.65 9.32 -8.65
CA ALA A 44 -2.64 10.74 -8.28
C ALA A 44 -3.58 11.59 -9.18
N ARG A 45 -3.65 11.30 -10.48
CA ARG A 45 -4.50 12.02 -11.45
C ARG A 45 -5.93 11.47 -11.54
N SER A 46 -6.16 10.26 -11.05
CA SER A 46 -7.46 9.61 -11.14
C SER A 46 -8.49 10.23 -10.19
N ASP A 47 -9.77 9.98 -10.45
CA ASP A 47 -10.88 10.46 -9.63
C ASP A 47 -11.22 9.50 -8.47
N VAL A 48 -10.21 8.80 -7.94
CA VAL A 48 -10.34 7.90 -6.80
C VAL A 48 -10.18 8.66 -5.48
N HIS A 49 -10.78 8.12 -4.43
CA HIS A 49 -10.73 8.65 -3.07
C HIS A 49 -9.56 8.05 -2.28
N MET A 50 -9.31 6.75 -2.47
CA MET A 50 -8.28 6.01 -1.76
C MET A 50 -7.30 5.38 -2.73
N ILE A 51 -6.01 5.38 -2.37
CA ILE A 51 -4.96 4.68 -3.11
C ILE A 51 -4.36 3.62 -2.19
N GLU A 52 -4.36 2.39 -2.67
CA GLU A 52 -3.73 1.25 -2.02
C GLU A 52 -2.44 0.89 -2.75
N ALA A 53 -1.37 0.67 -1.97
CA ALA A 53 -0.11 0.21 -2.50
C ALA A 53 0.59 -0.76 -1.53
N ASP A 54 1.27 -1.75 -2.10
CA ASP A 54 2.02 -2.77 -1.37
C ASP A 54 3.44 -2.29 -1.12
N VAL A 55 3.90 -2.41 0.12
CA VAL A 55 5.27 -2.07 0.53
C VAL A 55 6.01 -3.35 0.88
N VAL A 56 7.09 -3.62 0.16
CA VAL A 56 8.02 -4.69 0.48
C VAL A 56 9.18 -4.13 1.31
N LEU A 57 9.43 -4.77 2.45
CA LEU A 57 10.59 -4.50 3.28
C LEU A 57 11.71 -5.49 2.98
N HIS A 58 12.82 -5.01 2.42
CA HIS A 58 14.02 -5.82 2.20
C HIS A 58 14.83 -5.94 3.49
N GLY A 59 14.72 -7.09 4.16
CA GLY A 59 15.61 -7.42 5.27
C GLY A 59 15.03 -8.43 6.24
N GLY A 60 15.89 -9.37 6.66
CA GLY A 60 15.64 -10.16 7.87
C GLY A 60 15.74 -9.29 9.14
N GLN A 61 15.86 -9.93 10.31
CA GLN A 61 16.19 -9.20 11.56
C GLN A 61 17.49 -8.40 11.35
N GLY A 62 17.38 -7.06 11.34
CA GLY A 62 18.49 -6.15 11.04
C GLY A 62 18.29 -5.23 9.81
N GLY A 63 17.10 -5.23 9.20
CA GLY A 63 16.65 -4.44 8.06
C GLY A 63 17.46 -3.18 7.71
N ASN A 64 18.28 -3.31 6.66
CA ASN A 64 19.07 -2.21 6.10
C ASN A 64 18.76 -1.97 4.61
N GLY A 65 17.68 -2.58 4.10
CA GLY A 65 17.19 -2.37 2.74
C GLY A 65 16.05 -1.38 2.73
N ASP A 66 16.09 -0.43 1.79
CA ASP A 66 15.04 0.58 1.66
C ASP A 66 13.68 -0.07 1.32
N PRO A 67 12.58 0.45 1.89
CA PRO A 67 11.23 0.00 1.55
C PRO A 67 10.92 0.33 0.09
N ILE A 68 10.54 -0.69 -0.68
CA ILE A 68 10.13 -0.53 -2.08
C ILE A 68 8.63 -0.80 -2.24
N MET A 69 8.04 -0.24 -3.28
CA MET A 69 6.63 -0.45 -3.60
C MET A 69 6.48 -1.69 -4.50
N ALA A 70 6.16 -2.86 -3.95
CA ALA A 70 6.09 -4.10 -4.73
C ALA A 70 5.06 -5.09 -4.17
N HIS A 71 4.46 -5.90 -5.04
CA HIS A 71 3.54 -6.97 -4.63
C HIS A 71 4.19 -8.35 -4.88
N PRO A 72 4.30 -9.21 -3.87
CA PRO A 72 4.87 -10.55 -4.05
C PRO A 72 4.15 -11.34 -5.18
N PRO A 73 4.87 -12.06 -6.04
CA PRO A 73 6.27 -12.47 -5.93
C PRO A 73 7.29 -11.43 -6.40
N GLU A 74 6.86 -10.25 -6.85
CA GLU A 74 7.78 -9.20 -7.28
C GLU A 74 8.56 -8.68 -6.06
N THR A 75 9.89 -8.78 -6.16
CA THR A 75 10.83 -8.33 -5.14
C THR A 75 11.55 -7.06 -5.55
N ASP A 76 11.31 -6.53 -6.74
CA ASP A 76 11.98 -5.34 -7.25
C ASP A 76 10.93 -4.41 -7.83
N SER A 77 11.15 -3.10 -7.65
CA SER A 77 10.27 -2.05 -8.17
C SER A 77 11.10 -0.83 -8.55
N ASP A 78 10.60 -0.06 -9.51
CA ASP A 78 11.20 1.21 -9.94
C ASP A 78 10.90 2.37 -8.98
N ASN A 79 10.13 2.09 -7.92
CA ASN A 79 9.61 3.09 -6.99
C ASN A 79 9.91 2.70 -5.53
N THR A 80 10.60 3.59 -4.82
CA THR A 80 10.75 3.50 -3.37
C THR A 80 9.51 4.03 -2.66
N LEU A 81 9.26 3.60 -1.42
CA LEU A 81 8.17 4.16 -0.61
C LEU A 81 8.30 5.67 -0.44
N GLN A 82 9.53 6.19 -0.31
CA GLN A 82 9.76 7.62 -0.15
C GLN A 82 9.38 8.40 -1.42
N GLU A 83 9.76 7.92 -2.60
CA GLU A 83 9.38 8.54 -3.88
C GLU A 83 7.87 8.47 -4.09
N TRP A 84 7.27 7.32 -3.80
CA TRP A 84 5.82 7.13 -3.88
C TRP A 84 5.07 8.10 -2.96
N LEU A 85 5.52 8.24 -1.70
CA LEU A 85 4.91 9.17 -0.76
C LEU A 85 5.01 10.61 -1.26
N LYS A 86 6.16 11.04 -1.80
CA LYS A 86 6.29 12.40 -2.35
C LYS A 86 5.27 12.69 -3.46
N GLU A 87 5.01 11.71 -4.32
CA GLU A 87 4.00 11.84 -5.39
C GLU A 87 2.59 11.94 -4.79
N ILE A 88 2.21 11.05 -3.87
CA ILE A 88 0.83 10.91 -3.42
C ILE A 88 0.46 11.87 -2.27
N VAL A 89 1.37 12.21 -1.35
CA VAL A 89 1.12 13.16 -0.24
C VAL A 89 0.76 14.56 -0.75
N SER A 90 1.17 14.90 -1.97
CA SER A 90 0.79 16.15 -2.61
C SER A 90 -0.70 16.21 -3.03
N THR A 91 -1.42 15.11 -2.90
CA THR A 91 -2.84 14.98 -3.28
C THR A 91 -3.75 14.88 -2.06
N ASP A 92 -5.01 15.31 -2.20
CA ASP A 92 -6.04 15.17 -1.14
C ASP A 92 -6.65 13.77 -1.06
N LYS A 93 -5.89 12.73 -1.45
CA LYS A 93 -6.36 11.35 -1.52
C LYS A 93 -5.96 10.60 -0.25
N GLY A 94 -6.83 9.70 0.21
CA GLY A 94 -6.47 8.81 1.31
C GLY A 94 -5.53 7.70 0.85
N ILE A 95 -4.65 7.26 1.75
CA ILE A 95 -3.58 6.31 1.46
C ILE A 95 -3.73 5.07 2.34
N LYS A 96 -3.62 3.89 1.72
CA LYS A 96 -3.49 2.61 2.42
C LYS A 96 -2.19 1.92 1.98
N LEU A 97 -1.25 1.77 2.90
CA LEU A 97 0.00 1.04 2.67
C LEU A 97 -0.12 -0.37 3.25
N ASP A 98 -0.02 -1.39 2.40
CA ASP A 98 -0.01 -2.79 2.83
C ASP A 98 1.43 -3.30 2.94
N PHE A 99 1.92 -3.45 4.18
CA PHE A 99 3.30 -3.87 4.44
C PHE A 99 3.44 -5.38 4.30
N LYS A 100 4.09 -5.81 3.22
CA LYS A 100 4.46 -7.20 2.95
C LYS A 100 5.82 -7.49 3.56
N ARG A 101 5.85 -8.38 4.54
CA ARG A 101 7.10 -8.94 5.08
C ARG A 101 7.42 -10.25 4.35
N TYR A 102 8.55 -10.30 3.65
CA TYR A 102 9.15 -11.58 3.26
C TYR A 102 9.62 -12.30 4.52
N LEU A 103 8.78 -13.19 5.07
CA LEU A 103 9.31 -14.34 5.79
C LEU A 103 10.09 -15.15 4.76
N ARG A 104 11.42 -14.97 4.69
CA ARG A 104 12.28 -16.00 4.11
C ARG A 104 11.95 -17.28 4.87
N ARG A 105 11.04 -18.12 4.35
CA ARG A 105 11.08 -19.55 4.62
C ARG A 105 12.42 -19.98 4.05
N LYS A 106 13.47 -19.96 4.87
CA LYS A 106 14.60 -20.84 4.64
C LYS A 106 13.97 -22.24 4.61
N ARG A 107 13.69 -22.78 3.43
CA ARG A 107 13.76 -24.23 3.25
C ARG A 107 15.23 -24.56 3.48
N PHE A 108 15.59 -24.74 4.75
CA PHE A 108 16.68 -25.64 5.09
C PHE A 108 16.22 -27.01 4.61
N LEU A 109 16.60 -27.35 3.38
CA LEU A 109 16.61 -28.73 2.96
C LEU A 109 17.84 -29.34 3.65
N TYR A 110 17.70 -29.77 4.90
CA TYR A 110 18.66 -30.72 5.46
C TYR A 110 18.51 -32.01 4.66
N CYS A 111 19.39 -32.23 3.69
CA CYS A 111 19.68 -33.57 3.22
C CYS A 111 20.70 -34.13 4.21
N LEU A 112 20.21 -34.77 5.28
CA LEU A 112 21.06 -35.69 6.03
C LEU A 112 21.22 -36.93 5.14
N ARG A 113 22.39 -37.03 4.49
CA ARG A 113 22.96 -38.30 4.05
C ARG A 113 24.34 -38.45 4.67
N SER A 114 24.41 -39.23 5.73
CA SER A 114 25.35 -40.34 5.92
C SER A 114 24.79 -41.20 7.04
#